data_AF-A0A7Y2B7C3-F1
#
_entry.id   AF-A0A7Y2B7C3-F1
#
_cell.length_a   1.000
_cell.length_b   1.000
_cell.length_c   1.000
_cell.angle_alpha   90.00
_cell.angle_beta   90.00
_cell.angle_gamma   90.00
#
_symmetry.space_group_name_H-M   'P 1'
#
loop_
_entity.id
_entity.type
_entity.pdbx_description
1 polymer ?
#
loop_
_entity_poly.entity_id
_entity_poly.type
_entity_poly.pdbx_seq_one_letter_code
_entity_poly.pdbx_strand_id
1 'polypeptide(L)'
;GYAKVPERVRQAWRKLIESYLETRESLVGGILILDIRRDPTDLDRVMHNWLVTRKLPYLVVATKMDKLSRSKAARSLAVIRKEFNLTPEGLVGFSANTGDGRDRVSVWIEEQKRTR
;
A
#
# COMPACT_ATOMS: atom_id res chain seq x y z
N GLY A 1 -18.57 2.29 7.55
CA GLY A 1 -17.64 3.42 7.68
C GLY A 1 -16.92 3.32 9.00
N TYR A 2 -15.60 3.13 8.99
CA TYR A 2 -14.76 3.38 10.16
C TYR A 2 -14.36 4.85 10.12
N ALA A 3 -15.33 5.68 10.52
CA ALA A 3 -15.22 7.12 10.53
C ALA A 3 -14.42 7.60 11.74
N LYS A 4 -13.48 8.51 11.49
CA LYS A 4 -12.74 9.33 12.48
C LYS A 4 -11.85 8.55 13.45
N VAL A 5 -10.68 8.15 12.96
CA VAL A 5 -9.52 7.98 13.84
C VAL A 5 -9.28 9.31 14.57
N PRO A 6 -9.24 9.35 15.91
CA PRO A 6 -9.02 10.57 16.66
C PRO A 6 -7.76 11.28 16.18
N GLU A 7 -7.79 12.61 16.10
CA GLU A 7 -6.64 13.40 15.61
C GLU A 7 -5.35 13.07 16.38
N ARG A 8 -5.46 12.85 17.70
CA ARG A 8 -4.38 12.36 18.56
C ARG A 8 -3.75 11.06 18.05
N VAL A 9 -4.56 10.11 17.59
CA VAL A 9 -4.06 8.82 17.08
C VAL A 9 -3.39 9.02 15.73
N ARG A 10 -3.94 9.87 14.85
CA ARG A 10 -3.29 10.24 13.58
C ARG A 10 -1.94 10.93 13.79
N GLN A 11 -1.85 11.83 14.78
CA GLN A 11 -0.59 12.52 15.12
C GLN A 11 0.44 11.59 15.74
N ALA A 12 0.03 10.69 16.64
CA ALA A 12 0.91 9.68 17.21
C ALA A 12 1.46 8.73 16.12
N TRP A 13 0.61 8.31 15.19
CA TRP A 13 1.03 7.51 14.03
C TRP A 13 1.97 8.26 13.11
N ARG A 14 1.70 9.53 12.77
CA ARG A 14 2.64 10.36 12.01
C ARG A 14 4.01 10.43 12.67
N LYS A 15 4.08 10.76 13.96
CA LYS A 15 5.35 10.84 14.69
C LYS A 15 6.09 9.51 14.69
N LEU A 16 5.39 8.40 14.90
CA LEU A 16 5.99 7.07 14.90
C LEU A 16 6.54 6.70 13.52
N ILE A 17 5.79 7.00 12.46
CA ILE A 17 6.19 6.71 11.08
C ILE A 17 7.34 7.61 10.63
N GLU A 18 7.26 8.92 10.90
CA GLU A 18 8.34 9.86 10.63
C GLU A 18 9.60 9.41 11.36
N SER A 19 9.55 9.22 12.68
CA SER A 19 10.75 8.79 13.43
C SER A 19 11.32 7.46 12.95
N TYR A 20 10.50 6.46 12.61
CA TYR A 20 10.99 5.13 12.22
C TYR A 20 11.50 5.07 10.77
N LEU A 21 10.82 5.75 9.84
CA LEU A 21 11.15 5.72 8.42
C LEU A 21 12.14 6.82 8.01
N GLU A 22 12.25 7.92 8.76
CA GLU A 22 13.23 8.97 8.50
C GLU A 22 14.66 8.58 8.88
N THR A 23 14.84 7.93 10.03
CA THR A 23 16.20 7.71 10.56
C THR A 23 16.87 6.47 9.99
N ARG A 24 16.16 5.71 9.15
CA ARG A 24 16.66 4.42 8.67
C ARG A 24 17.29 4.56 7.30
N GLU A 25 18.60 4.80 7.31
CA GLU A 25 19.44 4.79 6.10
C GLU A 25 19.35 3.50 5.31
N SER A 26 18.84 2.40 5.89
CA SER A 26 18.67 1.11 5.22
C SER A 26 17.33 0.95 4.48
N LEU A 27 16.45 1.95 4.46
CA LEU A 27 15.15 1.90 3.76
C LEU A 27 15.31 2.11 2.24
N VAL A 28 14.93 1.11 1.44
CA VAL A 28 14.97 1.16 -0.05
C VAL A 28 13.58 1.34 -0.69
N GLY A 29 12.51 1.23 0.09
CA GLY A 29 11.14 1.43 -0.37
C GLY A 29 10.10 0.95 0.65
N GLY A 30 8.83 1.24 0.38
CA GLY A 30 7.69 0.88 1.23
C GLY A 30 6.66 -0.03 0.55
N ILE A 31 5.97 -0.87 1.32
CA ILE A 31 4.81 -1.62 0.83
C ILE A 31 3.58 -1.12 1.59
N LEU A 32 2.60 -0.57 0.87
CA LEU A 32 1.33 -0.11 1.42
C LEU A 32 0.27 -1.20 1.22
N ILE A 33 -0.13 -1.86 2.31
CA ILE A 33 -1.04 -3.01 2.29
C ILE A 33 -2.49 -2.54 2.50
N LEU A 34 -3.37 -2.83 1.55
CA LEU A 34 -4.81 -2.56 1.63
C LEU A 34 -5.59 -3.88 1.65
N ASP A 35 -6.82 -3.83 2.16
CA ASP A 35 -7.79 -4.91 2.08
C ASP A 35 -8.72 -4.64 0.88
N ILE A 36 -8.68 -5.47 -0.16
CA ILE A 36 -9.39 -5.22 -1.43
C ILE A 36 -10.93 -5.17 -1.29
N ARG A 37 -11.47 -5.66 -0.17
CA ARG A 37 -12.92 -5.76 0.06
C ARG A 37 -13.58 -4.42 0.40
N ARG A 38 -12.78 -3.37 0.62
CA ARG A 38 -13.24 -2.04 0.98
C ARG A 38 -12.48 -0.99 0.17
N ASP A 39 -13.08 0.17 0.01
CA ASP A 39 -12.38 1.34 -0.51
C ASP A 39 -11.22 1.72 0.44
N PRO A 40 -10.17 2.39 -0.06
CA PRO A 40 -9.10 2.91 0.78
C PRO A 40 -9.63 3.69 1.98
N THR A 41 -9.03 3.46 3.14
CA THR A 41 -9.38 4.15 4.38
C THR A 41 -8.65 5.49 4.48
N ASP A 42 -9.08 6.34 5.42
CA ASP A 42 -8.39 7.61 5.66
C ASP A 42 -6.92 7.41 6.09
N LEU A 43 -6.63 6.32 6.79
CA LEU A 43 -5.25 5.98 7.14
C LEU A 43 -4.44 5.57 5.91
N ASP A 44 -5.02 4.81 4.99
CA ASP A 44 -4.37 4.44 3.73
C ASP A 44 -4.02 5.69 2.91
N ARG A 45 -4.94 6.66 2.83
CA ARG A 45 -4.72 7.96 2.17
C ARG A 45 -3.61 8.77 2.82
N VAL A 46 -3.61 8.85 4.15
CA VAL A 46 -2.54 9.54 4.90
C VAL A 46 -1.19 8.89 4.60
N MET A 47 -1.14 7.56 4.52
CA MET A 47 0.12 6.85 4.29
C MET A 47 0.61 6.94 2.87
N HIS A 48 -0.29 6.83 1.91
CA HIS A 48 -0.03 7.11 0.51
C HIS A 48 0.57 8.52 0.33
N ASN A 49 -0.07 9.54 0.90
CA ASN A 49 0.41 10.91 0.79
C ASN A 49 1.80 11.08 1.42
N TRP A 50 2.04 10.45 2.57
CA TRP A 50 3.36 10.49 3.21
C TRP A 50 4.45 9.87 2.31
N LEU A 51 4.19 8.70 1.71
CA LEU A 51 5.12 8.03 0.79
C LEU A 51 5.42 8.88 -0.44
N VAL A 52 4.38 9.50 -1.03
CA VAL A 52 4.52 10.41 -2.18
C VAL A 52 5.33 11.65 -1.82
N THR A 53 5.03 12.31 -0.69
CA THR A 53 5.75 13.51 -0.25
C THR A 53 7.24 13.22 -0.01
N ARG A 54 7.57 12.03 0.48
CA ARG A 54 8.95 11.60 0.71
C ARG A 54 9.69 11.17 -0.55
N LYS A 55 9.00 11.05 -1.70
CA LYS A 55 9.55 10.48 -2.94
C LYS A 55 10.17 9.09 -2.73
N LEU A 56 9.66 8.33 -1.76
CA LEU A 56 10.11 6.98 -1.52
C LEU A 56 9.47 6.05 -2.56
N PRO A 57 10.23 5.14 -3.19
CA PRO A 57 9.64 4.08 -3.99
C PRO A 57 8.69 3.24 -3.13
N TYR A 58 7.47 3.00 -3.62
CA TYR A 58 6.53 2.15 -2.89
C TYR A 58 5.62 1.34 -3.81
N LEU A 59 5.15 0.21 -3.29
CA LEU A 59 4.20 -0.67 -3.96
C LEU A 59 2.91 -0.74 -3.14
N VAL A 60 1.77 -0.58 -3.81
CA VAL A 60 0.47 -0.82 -3.20
C VAL A 60 0.06 -2.28 -3.39
N VAL A 61 -0.30 -2.96 -2.29
CA VAL A 61 -0.67 -4.37 -2.30
C VAL A 61 -2.10 -4.53 -1.78
N ALA A 62 -3.03 -4.84 -2.67
CA ALA A 62 -4.43 -5.08 -2.34
C ALA A 62 -4.64 -6.56 -1.98
N THR A 63 -4.61 -6.85 -0.69
CA THR A 63 -4.72 -8.21 -0.12
C THR A 63 -6.15 -8.75 -0.13
N LYS A 64 -6.28 -10.06 0.14
CA LYS A 64 -7.55 -10.81 0.24
C LYS A 64 -8.31 -10.89 -1.08
N MET A 65 -7.59 -10.95 -2.20
CA MET A 65 -8.14 -11.21 -3.53
C MET A 65 -9.06 -12.44 -3.57
N ASP A 66 -8.74 -13.49 -2.79
CA ASP A 66 -9.53 -14.73 -2.68
C ASP A 66 -10.96 -14.51 -2.18
N LYS A 67 -11.25 -13.35 -1.58
CA LYS A 67 -12.58 -13.03 -1.04
C LYS A 67 -13.50 -12.33 -2.03
N LEU A 68 -13.02 -12.00 -3.23
CA LEU A 68 -13.81 -11.36 -4.28
C LEU A 68 -13.83 -12.21 -5.55
N SER A 69 -14.94 -12.15 -6.29
CA SER A 69 -14.94 -12.67 -7.66
C SER A 69 -13.99 -11.85 -8.54
N ARG A 70 -13.47 -12.43 -9.63
CA ARG A 70 -12.55 -11.76 -10.57
C ARG A 70 -13.07 -10.38 -11.03
N SER A 71 -14.36 -10.29 -11.35
CA SER A 71 -14.99 -9.04 -11.77
C SER A 71 -15.05 -7.99 -10.65
N LYS A 72 -15.35 -8.39 -9.41
CA LYS A 72 -15.32 -7.49 -8.24
C LYS A 72 -13.90 -7.03 -7.92
N ALA A 73 -12.94 -7.95 -7.93
CA ALA A 73 -11.53 -7.65 -7.72
C ALA A 73 -10.99 -6.65 -8.76
N ALA A 74 -11.28 -6.87 -10.06
CA ALA A 74 -10.88 -5.96 -11.12
C ALA A 74 -11.43 -4.53 -10.92
N ARG A 75 -12.70 -4.42 -10.48
CA ARG A 75 -13.29 -3.12 -10.13
C ARG A 75 -12.61 -2.47 -8.93
N SER A 76 -12.41 -3.19 -7.83
CA SER A 76 -11.71 -2.65 -6.65
C SER A 76 -10.29 -2.18 -6.98
N LEU A 77 -9.54 -2.96 -7.76
CA LEU A 77 -8.19 -2.57 -8.20
C LEU A 77 -8.22 -1.32 -9.09
N ALA A 78 -9.23 -1.17 -9.95
CA ALA A 78 -9.40 0.03 -10.76
C ALA A 78 -9.71 1.27 -9.90
N VAL A 79 -10.53 1.12 -8.86
CA VAL A 79 -10.82 2.18 -7.89
C VAL A 79 -9.55 2.60 -7.16
N ILE A 80 -8.82 1.65 -6.57
CA ILE A 80 -7.57 1.92 -5.83
C ILE A 80 -6.55 2.61 -6.74
N ARG A 81 -6.35 2.08 -7.96
CA ARG A 81 -5.40 2.64 -8.93
C ARG A 81 -5.75 4.08 -9.29
N LYS A 82 -7.03 4.36 -9.54
CA LYS A 82 -7.50 5.70 -9.89
C LYS A 82 -7.35 6.66 -8.71
N GLU A 83 -7.76 6.24 -7.52
CA GLU A 83 -7.74 7.09 -6.32
C GLU A 83 -6.32 7.51 -5.93
N PHE A 84 -5.37 6.59 -6.02
CA PHE A 84 -3.96 6.81 -5.68
C PHE A 84 -3.10 7.21 -6.90
N ASN A 85 -3.72 7.41 -8.06
CA ASN A 85 -3.03 7.76 -9.30
C ASN A 85 -1.81 6.87 -9.60
N LEU A 86 -1.97 5.55 -9.42
CA LEU A 86 -0.88 4.58 -9.54
C LEU A 86 -0.70 4.14 -10.98
N THR A 87 0.55 3.85 -11.36
CA THR A 87 0.84 3.14 -12.61
C THR A 87 0.36 1.67 -12.52
N PRO A 88 0.24 0.95 -13.65
CA PRO A 88 -0.09 -0.48 -13.62
C PRO A 88 0.86 -1.33 -12.76
N GLU A 89 2.11 -0.92 -12.64
CA GLU A 89 3.17 -1.59 -11.87
C GLU A 89 3.09 -1.24 -10.38
N GLY A 90 2.55 -0.06 -10.04
CA GLY A 90 2.42 0.43 -8.66
C GLY A 90 1.32 -0.25 -7.82
N LEU A 91 0.54 -1.17 -8.40
CA LEU A 91 -0.52 -1.91 -7.71
C LEU A 91 -0.49 -3.40 -8.03
N VAL A 92 -0.46 -4.22 -6.98
CA VAL A 92 -0.56 -5.69 -7.05
C VAL A 92 -1.75 -6.18 -6.23
N GLY A 93 -2.64 -6.96 -6.85
CA GLY A 93 -3.61 -7.75 -6.13
C GLY A 93 -2.93 -8.97 -5.50
N PHE A 94 -3.21 -9.25 -4.23
CA PHE A 94 -2.53 -10.30 -3.47
C PHE A 94 -3.50 -11.18 -2.68
N SER A 95 -3.16 -12.46 -2.54
CA SER A 95 -3.86 -13.41 -1.67
C SER A 95 -2.84 -14.29 -0.93
N ALA A 96 -2.86 -14.22 0.40
CA ALA A 96 -2.02 -15.08 1.22
C ALA A 96 -2.45 -16.56 1.13
N ASN A 97 -3.73 -16.83 0.86
CA ASN A 97 -4.30 -18.18 0.83
C ASN A 97 -4.01 -18.91 -0.48
N THR A 98 -4.05 -18.20 -1.60
CA THR A 98 -3.83 -18.78 -2.95
C THR A 98 -2.42 -18.55 -3.47
N GLY A 99 -1.67 -17.63 -2.86
CA GLY A 99 -0.36 -17.20 -3.34
C GLY A 99 -0.42 -16.21 -4.49
N ASP A 100 -1.61 -15.81 -4.95
CA ASP A 100 -1.75 -14.85 -6.05
C ASP A 100 -1.00 -13.56 -5.74
N GLY A 101 -0.25 -13.07 -6.72
CA GLY A 101 0.52 -11.82 -6.63
C GLY A 101 1.85 -11.92 -5.89
N ARG A 102 2.18 -13.07 -5.27
CA ARG A 102 3.44 -13.27 -4.52
C ARG A 102 4.68 -12.99 -5.37
N ASP A 103 4.74 -13.54 -6.57
CA ASP A 103 5.91 -13.39 -7.43
C ASP A 103 6.12 -11.94 -7.84
N ARG A 104 5.04 -11.21 -8.14
CA ARG A 104 5.10 -9.78 -8.47
C ARG A 104 5.64 -8.94 -7.31
N VAL A 105 5.20 -9.23 -6.08
CA VAL A 105 5.71 -8.56 -4.88
C VAL A 105 7.19 -8.90 -4.67
N SER A 106 7.58 -10.16 -4.81
CA SER A 106 8.98 -10.59 -4.66
C SER A 106 9.90 -9.91 -5.68
N VAL A 107 9.49 -9.87 -6.96
CA VAL A 107 10.25 -9.19 -8.02
C VAL A 107 10.43 -7.72 -7.68
N TRP A 108 9.37 -7.01 -7.29
CA TRP A 108 9.47 -5.59 -6.92
C TRP A 108 10.43 -5.37 -5.75
N ILE A 109 10.38 -6.22 -4.72
CA ILE A 109 11.29 -6.13 -3.56
C ILE A 109 12.76 -6.29 -4.00
N GLU A 110 13.05 -7.27 -4.87
CA GLU A 110 14.40 -7.50 -5.37
C GLU A 110 14.90 -6.34 -6.25
N GLU A 111 14.04 -5.70 -7.04
CA GLU A 111 14.37 -4.50 -7.81
C GLU A 111 14.75 -3.31 -6.91
N GLN A 112 14.00 -3.08 -5.82
CA GLN A 112 14.32 -1.99 -4.89
C GLN A 112 15.66 -2.22 -4.17
N LYS A 113 15.99 -3.48 -3.84
CA LYS A 113 17.28 -3.82 -3.22
C LYS A 113 18.47 -3.56 -4.15
N ARG A 114 18.29 -3.69 -5.48
CA ARG A 114 19.34 -3.50 -6.49
C ARG A 114 19.59 -2.03 -6.86
N THR A 115 18.63 -1.15 -6.57
CA THR A 115 18.70 0.28 -6.92
C THR A 115 19.43 1.10 -5.83
N ARG A 116 20.21 0.41 -4.99
CA ARG A 116 20.97 0.96 -3.88
C ARG A 116 22.43 0.59 -4.01
#